data_AF-A0AA40HA46-F1
#
_entry.id   AF-A0AA40HA46-F1
#
_cell.length_a   1.000
_cell.length_b   1.000
_cell.length_c   1.000
_cell.angle_alpha   90.00
_cell.angle_beta   90.00
_cell.angle_gamma   90.00
#
_symmetry.space_group_name_H-M   'P 1'
#
loop_
_entity.id
_entity.type
_entity.pdbx_description
1 polymer ?
#
loop_
_entity_poly.entity_id
_entity_poly.type
_entity_poly.pdbx_seq_one_letter_code
_entity_poly.pdbx_strand_id
1 'polypeptide(L)'
;MIIGTSQADCAVLIVAAGVGEFQAGISKNGQAREHALLAYTLGVKQLIVGVNKMDSTEPPYSQKRYEEIVKEVSAYIKKIGYSSICANFWLEW
;
A
#
# COMPACT_ATOMS: atom_id res chain seq x y z
N MET A 1 11.59 7.71 6.79
CA MET A 1 12.48 6.87 5.97
C MET A 1 12.88 7.68 4.73
N ILE A 2 14.13 8.14 4.60
CA ILE A 2 14.50 9.13 3.57
C ILE A 2 15.82 8.78 2.85
N ILE A 3 16.86 8.37 3.58
CA ILE A 3 18.20 8.18 2.99
C ILE A 3 18.32 6.88 2.19
N GLY A 4 17.58 5.83 2.55
CA GLY A 4 17.62 4.54 1.83
C GLY A 4 16.79 4.50 0.54
N THR A 5 15.73 5.30 0.47
CA THR A 5 14.77 5.27 -0.65
C THR A 5 15.33 5.94 -1.91
N SER A 6 16.32 6.83 -1.77
CA SER A 6 16.96 7.52 -2.91
C SER A 6 17.85 6.62 -3.79
N GLN A 7 18.20 5.42 -3.31
CA GLN A 7 18.95 4.42 -4.07
C GLN A 7 18.10 3.19 -4.41
N ALA A 8 16.81 3.20 -4.07
CA ALA A 8 15.95 2.05 -4.29
C ALA A 8 15.38 2.06 -5.73
N ASP A 9 15.58 0.97 -6.46
CA ASP A 9 14.92 0.75 -7.75
C ASP A 9 13.45 0.33 -7.58
N CYS A 10 13.16 -0.35 -6.46
CA CYS A 10 11.85 -0.88 -6.11
C CYS A 10 11.51 -0.55 -4.64
N ALA A 11 10.26 -0.23 -4.35
CA ALA A 11 9.75 -0.07 -3.00
C ALA A 11 8.61 -1.06 -2.73
N VAL A 12 8.49 -1.47 -1.47
CA VAL A 12 7.37 -2.28 -0.99
C VAL A 12 6.58 -1.44 0.01
N LEU A 13 5.29 -1.27 -0.25
CA LEU A 13 4.34 -0.62 0.64
C LEU A 13 3.45 -1.69 1.27
N ILE A 14 3.47 -1.78 2.60
CA ILE A 14 2.61 -2.69 3.34
C ILE A 14 1.40 -1.92 3.88
N VAL A 15 0.21 -2.45 3.63
CA VAL A 15 -1.06 -1.89 4.06
C VAL A 15 -1.79 -2.92 4.91
N ALA A 16 -2.23 -2.54 6.11
CA ALA A 16 -3.02 -3.42 6.96
C ALA A 16 -4.48 -3.48 6.49
N ALA A 17 -5.06 -4.68 6.49
CA ALA A 17 -6.45 -4.92 6.10
C ALA A 17 -7.47 -4.74 7.23
N GLY A 18 -7.00 -4.71 8.48
CA GLY A 18 -7.81 -4.53 9.67
C GLY A 18 -8.76 -3.34 9.56
N VAL A 19 -9.98 -3.51 10.05
CA VAL A 19 -10.98 -2.43 10.13
C VAL A 19 -10.46 -1.38 11.10
N GLY A 20 -10.39 -0.11 10.69
CA GLY A 20 -9.74 0.98 11.41
C GLY A 20 -8.30 1.25 10.97
N GLU A 21 -7.45 0.21 10.93
CA GLU A 21 -6.04 0.34 10.53
C GLU A 21 -5.90 0.74 9.07
N PHE A 22 -6.69 0.13 8.18
CA PHE A 22 -6.72 0.49 6.76
C PHE A 22 -7.11 1.97 6.56
N GLN A 23 -8.17 2.41 7.24
CA GLN A 23 -8.65 3.80 7.13
C GLN A 23 -7.62 4.80 7.68
N ALA A 24 -6.94 4.47 8.78
CA ALA A 24 -5.87 5.30 9.33
C ALA A 24 -4.68 5.40 8.35
N GLY A 25 -4.31 4.30 7.69
CA GLY A 25 -3.20 4.25 6.74
C GLY A 25 -3.44 5.02 5.44
N ILE A 26 -4.68 5.02 4.93
CA ILE A 26 -5.06 5.69 3.67
C ILE A 26 -5.60 7.12 3.88
N SER A 27 -5.76 7.54 5.13
CA SER A 27 -6.21 8.90 5.49
C SER A 27 -5.27 9.98 4.93
N LYS A 28 -5.73 11.25 4.95
CA LYS A 28 -4.93 12.40 4.46
C LYS A 28 -3.57 12.53 5.16
N ASN A 29 -3.50 12.15 6.44
CA ASN A 29 -2.28 12.15 7.25
C ASN A 29 -1.76 10.72 7.49
N GLY A 30 -2.20 9.76 6.68
CA GLY A 30 -1.82 8.36 6.82
C GLY A 30 -0.38 8.11 6.40
N GLN A 31 0.34 7.32 7.18
CA GLN A 31 1.76 7.02 6.93
C GLN A 31 1.99 6.29 5.60
N ALA A 32 1.11 5.36 5.23
CA ALA A 32 1.24 4.63 3.96
C ALA A 32 1.11 5.58 2.76
N ARG A 33 0.25 6.59 2.89
CA ARG A 33 0.03 7.63 1.89
C ARG A 33 1.27 8.51 1.70
N GLU A 34 1.82 9.00 2.81
CA GLU A 34 3.00 9.85 2.82
C GLU A 34 4.23 9.11 2.26
N HIS A 35 4.47 7.87 2.69
CA HIS A 35 5.58 7.06 2.20
C HIS A 35 5.48 6.73 0.71
N ALA A 36 4.28 6.46 0.18
CA ALA A 36 4.09 6.23 -1.25
C ALA A 36 4.42 7.47 -2.10
N LEU A 37 4.04 8.66 -1.62
CA LEU A 37 4.37 9.92 -2.27
C LEU A 37 5.88 10.19 -2.21
N LEU A 38 6.50 10.01 -1.03
CA LEU A 38 7.93 10.20 -0.87
C LEU A 38 8.75 9.27 -1.77
N ALA A 39 8.37 7.99 -1.84
CA ALA A 39 9.00 7.03 -2.76
C ALA A 39 8.95 7.49 -4.21
N TYR A 40 7.83 8.10 -4.63
CA TYR A 40 7.68 8.63 -5.98
C TYR A 40 8.57 9.85 -6.21
N THR A 41 8.58 10.80 -5.26
CA THR A 41 9.42 12.01 -5.36
C THR A 41 10.92 11.70 -5.34
N LEU A 42 11.30 10.58 -4.73
CA LEU A 42 12.69 10.12 -4.66
C LEU A 42 13.11 9.30 -5.89
N GLY A 43 12.20 9.05 -6.85
CA GLY A 43 12.52 8.43 -8.13
C GLY A 43 12.34 6.92 -8.21
N VAL A 44 11.70 6.30 -7.21
CA VAL A 44 11.38 4.87 -7.26
C VAL A 44 10.32 4.64 -8.35
N LYS A 45 10.64 3.84 -9.36
CA LYS A 45 9.73 3.59 -10.49
C LYS A 45 8.80 2.40 -10.25
N GLN A 46 9.22 1.43 -9.46
CA GLN A 46 8.46 0.21 -9.18
C GLN A 46 7.98 0.21 -7.72
N LEU A 47 6.67 0.10 -7.53
CA LEU A 47 6.06 0.03 -6.21
C LEU A 47 5.22 -1.24 -6.11
N ILE A 48 5.53 -2.08 -5.13
CA ILE A 48 4.79 -3.30 -4.81
C ILE A 48 3.91 -2.99 -3.60
N VAL A 49 2.64 -3.38 -3.64
CA VAL A 49 1.71 -3.22 -2.51
C VAL A 49 1.41 -4.59 -1.93
N GLY A 50 1.77 -4.77 -0.65
CA GLY A 50 1.37 -5.93 0.13
C GLY A 50 0.20 -5.58 1.03
N VAL A 51 -0.80 -6.46 1.09
CA VAL A 51 -1.89 -6.36 2.07
C VAL A 51 -1.60 -7.35 3.20
N ASN A 52 -1.50 -6.84 4.43
CA ASN A 52 -1.15 -7.59 5.62
C ASN A 52 -2.33 -7.65 6.62
N LYS A 53 -2.28 -8.58 7.57
CA LYS A 53 -3.31 -8.78 8.60
C LYS A 53 -4.72 -9.06 8.06
N MET A 54 -4.81 -9.93 7.05
CA MET A 54 -6.10 -10.34 6.47
C MET A 54 -6.89 -11.29 7.38
N ASP A 55 -6.26 -11.88 8.38
CA ASP A 55 -6.89 -12.60 9.49
C ASP A 55 -7.81 -11.70 10.32
N SER A 56 -7.45 -10.42 10.45
CA SER A 56 -8.14 -9.42 11.27
C SER A 56 -9.32 -8.75 10.55
N THR A 57 -9.68 -9.22 9.35
CA THR A 57 -10.91 -8.78 8.67
C THR A 57 -12.11 -9.54 9.23
N GLU A 58 -13.29 -8.93 9.21
CA GLU A 58 -14.54 -9.61 9.57
C GLU A 58 -15.40 -9.79 8.30
N PRO A 59 -15.61 -11.03 7.79
CA PRO A 59 -15.01 -12.31 8.20
C PRO A 59 -13.51 -12.42 7.85
N PRO A 60 -12.76 -13.33 8.50
CA PRO A 60 -11.32 -13.52 8.23
C PRO A 60 -11.08 -13.84 6.76
N TYR A 61 -10.03 -13.25 6.18
CA TYR A 61 -9.63 -13.46 4.79
C TYR A 61 -10.75 -13.17 3.77
N SER A 62 -11.58 -12.16 4.05
CA SER A 62 -12.67 -11.77 3.16
C SER A 62 -12.15 -11.22 1.84
N GLN A 63 -12.43 -11.91 0.72
CA GLN A 63 -12.06 -11.45 -0.62
C GLN A 63 -12.68 -10.08 -0.96
N LYS A 64 -13.92 -9.83 -0.52
CA LYS A 64 -14.57 -8.53 -0.73
C LYS A 64 -13.76 -7.38 -0.13
N ARG A 65 -13.23 -7.58 1.08
CA ARG A 65 -12.42 -6.58 1.76
C ARG A 65 -11.11 -6.32 1.04
N TYR A 66 -10.48 -7.40 0.57
CA TYR A 66 -9.27 -7.31 -0.23
C TYR A 66 -9.49 -6.52 -1.53
N GLU A 67 -10.55 -6.81 -2.27
CA GLU A 67 -10.89 -6.11 -3.52
C GLU A 67 -11.16 -4.61 -3.30
N GLU A 68 -11.84 -4.25 -2.20
CA GLU A 68 -12.02 -2.84 -1.80
C GLU A 68 -10.69 -2.13 -1.57
N ILE A 69 -9.79 -2.75 -0.79
CA ILE A 69 -8.47 -2.21 -0.47
C ILE A 69 -7.66 -2.03 -1.75
N VAL A 70 -7.59 -3.07 -2.60
CA VAL A 70 -6.86 -3.01 -3.86
C VAL A 70 -7.41 -1.90 -4.75
N LYS A 71 -8.74 -1.72 -4.83
CA LYS A 71 -9.36 -0.68 -5.63
C LYS A 71 -9.02 0.73 -5.13
N GLU A 72 -9.11 0.97 -3.83
CA GLU A 72 -8.77 2.28 -3.24
C GLU A 72 -7.28 2.60 -3.39
N VAL A 73 -6.40 1.64 -3.05
CA VAL A 73 -4.95 1.82 -3.15
C VAL A 73 -4.53 2.01 -4.61
N SER A 74 -5.11 1.25 -5.54
CA SER A 74 -4.86 1.43 -6.98
C SER A 74 -5.29 2.81 -7.49
N ALA A 75 -6.44 3.31 -7.04
CA ALA A 75 -6.89 4.66 -7.39
C ALA A 75 -5.94 5.73 -6.82
N TYR A 76 -5.40 5.50 -5.62
CA TYR A 76 -4.45 6.41 -4.99
C TYR A 76 -3.08 6.42 -5.70
N ILE A 77 -2.53 5.25 -5.99
CA ILE A 77 -1.24 5.09 -6.69
C ILE A 77 -1.29 5.72 -8.09
N LYS A 78 -2.43 5.58 -8.79
CA LYS A 78 -2.67 6.27 -10.07
C LYS A 78 -2.67 7.79 -9.93
N LYS A 79 -3.20 8.34 -8.81
CA LYS A 79 -3.15 9.79 -8.55
C LYS A 79 -1.74 10.31 -8.27
N ILE A 80 -0.86 9.47 -7.71
CA ILE A 80 0.55 9.84 -7.47
C ILE A 80 1.34 9.88 -8.80
N GLY A 81 1.04 8.98 -9.74
CA GLY A 81 1.68 8.93 -11.05
C GLY A 81 2.37 7.60 -11.40
N TYR A 82 2.22 6.57 -10.57
CA TYR A 82 2.77 5.24 -10.87
C TYR A 82 1.96 4.50 -11.95
N SER A 83 2.65 3.93 -12.95
CA SER A 83 2.04 3.06 -13.96
C SER A 83 1.91 1.61 -13.45
N SER A 84 0.74 1.32 -12.90
CA SER A 84 0.15 -0.02 -12.64
C SER A 84 1.06 -1.26 -12.81
N ILE A 85 1.92 -1.54 -11.84
CA ILE A 85 2.34 -2.91 -11.48
C ILE A 85 2.01 -3.07 -10.00
N CYS A 86 0.77 -3.47 -9.72
CA CYS A 86 0.38 -3.91 -8.38
C CYS A 86 0.62 -5.42 -8.33
N ALA A 87 1.87 -5.83 -8.08
CA ALA A 87 2.16 -7.22 -7.77
C ALA A 87 1.62 -7.49 -6.36
N ASN A 88 0.43 -8.06 -6.31
CA ASN A 88 -0.27 -8.38 -5.08
C ASN A 88 0.43 -9.54 -4.37
N PHE A 89 1.04 -9.29 -3.21
CA PHE A 89 1.59 -10.33 -2.35
C PHE A 89 0.84 -10.39 -1.02
N TRP A 90 0.43 -11.61 -0.67
CA TRP A 90 -0.07 -11.98 0.65
C TRP A 90 1.15 -12.30 1.50
N LEU A 91 1.35 -11.54 2.58
CA LEU A 91 2.38 -11.82 3.57
C LEU A 91 1.68 -12.34 4.82
N GLU A 92 1.81 -13.64 5.07
CA GLU A 92 1.54 -14.23 6.38
C GLU A 92 2.86 -14.21 7.16
N TRP A 93 2.93 -13.40 8.21
CA TRP A 93 3.98 -13.47 9.24
C TRP A 93 3.33 -13.57 10.60
#